data_AF-A0A5N8XKJ0-F1
#
_entry.id   AF-A0A5N8XKJ0-F1
#
_cell.length_a   1.000
_cell.length_b   1.000
_cell.length_c   1.000
_cell.angle_alpha   90.00
_cell.angle_beta   90.00
_cell.angle_gamma   90.00
#
_symmetry.space_group_name_H-M   'P 1'
#
loop_
_entity.id
_entity.type
_entity.pdbx_description
1 polymer ?
#
loop_
_entity_poly.entity_id
_entity_poly.type
_entity_poly.pdbx_seq_one_letter_code
_entity_poly.pdbx_strand_id
1 'polypeptide(L)'
;MNDRVTPPMHATPDGEAEIALVVRLPWEDVARLGQEAGRLAAQMQRPVTLDEAVSHRLRSARAAAAHAKPAGEQPPAMTSSASVSSLPPRPPAEQARQAIERINGTA
;
A
#
# COMPACT_ATOMS: atom_id res chain seq x y z
N MET A 1 23.98 0.59 -25.93
CA MET A 1 24.54 -0.54 -25.16
C MET A 1 23.74 -0.67 -23.85
N ASN A 2 22.54 -1.23 -23.89
CA ASN A 2 21.84 -1.72 -22.69
C ASN A 2 21.85 -3.24 -22.82
N ASP A 3 23.01 -3.85 -22.60
CA ASP A 3 23.07 -5.31 -22.52
C ASP A 3 22.20 -5.73 -21.35
N ARG A 4 21.15 -6.50 -21.65
CA ARG A 4 20.31 -7.16 -20.64
C ARG A 4 21.12 -8.30 -20.06
N VAL A 5 22.14 -7.97 -19.28
CA VAL A 5 22.84 -8.94 -18.45
C VAL A 5 21.89 -9.30 -17.33
N THR A 6 21.38 -10.53 -17.33
CA THR A 6 20.65 -11.08 -16.18
C THR A 6 21.62 -11.03 -14.99
N PRO A 7 21.31 -10.26 -13.93
CA PRO A 7 22.18 -10.23 -12.76
C PRO A 7 22.24 -11.63 -12.15
N PRO A 8 23.40 -12.08 -11.65
CA PRO A 8 23.52 -13.39 -11.04
C PRO A 8 22.57 -13.49 -9.83
N MET A 9 21.73 -14.53 -9.82
CA MET A 9 20.79 -14.83 -8.75
C MET A 9 21.31 -16.02 -7.97
N HIS A 10 21.46 -15.88 -6.65
CA HIS A 10 21.99 -16.93 -5.78
C HIS A 10 20.88 -17.41 -4.84
N ALA A 11 20.63 -18.72 -4.79
CA ALA A 11 19.71 -19.28 -3.80
C ALA A 11 20.40 -19.33 -2.43
N THR A 12 19.68 -18.98 -1.37
CA THR A 12 20.16 -19.08 0.02
C THR A 12 19.73 -20.41 0.64
N PRO A 13 20.43 -20.88 1.70
CA PRO A 13 20.07 -22.12 2.40
C PRO A 13 18.65 -22.12 2.98
N ASP A 14 18.11 -20.93 3.25
CA ASP A 14 16.77 -20.74 3.83
C ASP A 14 15.64 -20.85 2.78
N GLY A 15 15.99 -21.11 1.51
CA GLY A 15 15.03 -21.20 0.41
C GLY A 15 14.68 -19.86 -0.23
N GLU A 16 15.42 -18.80 0.09
CA GLU A 16 15.27 -17.48 -0.53
C GLU A 16 16.24 -17.33 -1.71
N ALA A 17 16.14 -16.22 -2.44
CA ALA A 17 17.06 -15.86 -3.50
C ALA A 17 17.61 -14.44 -3.33
N GLU A 18 18.92 -14.28 -3.47
CA GLU A 18 19.64 -13.02 -3.40
C GLU A 18 20.04 -12.52 -4.79
N ILE A 19 19.96 -11.20 -4.98
CA ILE A 19 20.37 -10.50 -6.20
C ILE A 19 21.03 -9.18 -5.82
N ALA A 20 22.20 -8.90 -6.40
CA ALA A 20 22.90 -7.63 -6.22
C ALA A 20 22.59 -6.70 -7.41
N LEU A 21 22.05 -5.52 -7.12
CA LEU A 21 21.63 -4.53 -8.13
C LEU A 21 22.32 -3.19 -7.87
N VAL A 22 22.87 -2.59 -8.92
CA VAL A 22 23.33 -1.20 -8.92
C VAL A 22 22.26 -0.36 -9.60
N VAL A 23 21.62 0.54 -8.85
CA VAL A 23 20.57 1.43 -9.36
C VAL A 23 21.01 2.88 -9.32
N ARG A 24 20.56 3.66 -10.30
CA ARG A 24 20.72 5.12 -10.30
C ARG A 24 19.43 5.73 -9.77
N LEU A 25 19.50 6.38 -8.63
CA LEU A 25 18.37 7.05 -8.00
C LEU A 25 18.55 8.58 -8.07
N PRO A 26 17.48 9.33 -8.34
CA PRO A 26 17.50 10.78 -8.23
C PRO A 26 17.57 11.17 -6.74
N TRP A 27 18.06 12.39 -6.45
CA TRP A 27 18.31 12.82 -5.07
C TRP A 27 17.03 12.90 -4.22
N GLU A 28 15.89 13.15 -4.86
CA GLU A 28 14.57 13.18 -4.25
C GLU A 28 14.16 11.81 -3.70
N ASP A 29 14.51 10.73 -4.39
CA ASP A 29 14.26 9.36 -3.90
C ASP A 29 15.17 9.02 -2.73
N VAL A 30 16.43 9.45 -2.78
CA VAL A 30 17.36 9.30 -1.65
C VAL A 30 16.84 10.05 -0.41
N ALA A 31 16.33 11.27 -0.60
CA ALA A 31 15.71 12.04 0.48
C ALA A 31 14.47 11.34 1.07
N ARG A 32 13.61 10.76 0.23
CA ARG A 32 12.45 9.96 0.68
C ARG A 32 12.88 8.74 1.51
N LEU A 33 13.96 8.05 1.11
CA LEU A 33 14.53 6.94 1.90
C LEU A 33 15.06 7.42 3.25
N GLY A 34 15.68 8.60 3.32
CA GLY A 34 16.09 9.22 4.58
C GLY A 34 14.92 9.53 5.51
N GLN A 35 13.79 10.03 4.97
CA GLN A 35 12.57 10.26 5.75
C GLN A 35 11.96 8.96 6.28
N GLU A 36 11.96 7.91 5.46
CA GLU A 36 11.53 6.57 5.88
C GLU A 36 12.41 6.03 7.01
N ALA A 37 13.73 6.20 6.91
CA ALA A 37 14.66 5.81 7.97
C ALA A 37 14.39 6.59 9.27
N GLY A 38 14.14 7.91 9.19
CA GLY A 38 13.77 8.71 10.35
C GLY A 38 12.45 8.25 10.99
N ARG A 39 11.44 7.92 10.18
CA ARG A 39 10.17 7.37 10.66
C ARG A 39 10.37 6.02 11.35
N LEU A 40 11.15 5.13 10.74
CA LEU A 40 11.44 3.81 11.30
C LEU A 40 12.25 3.92 12.60
N ALA A 41 13.21 4.85 12.68
CA ALA A 41 13.95 5.13 13.91
C ALA A 41 13.03 5.57 15.05
N ALA A 42 12.09 6.48 14.76
CA ALA A 42 11.10 6.95 15.73
C ALA A 42 10.16 5.82 16.18
N GLN A 43 9.70 4.98 15.25
CA GLN A 43 8.83 3.85 15.54
C GLN A 43 9.51 2.78 16.38
N MET A 44 10.77 2.46 16.06
CA MET A 44 11.55 1.43 16.75
C MET A 44 12.24 1.96 18.00
N GLN A 45 12.17 3.28 18.25
CA GLN A 45 12.87 3.99 19.33
C GLN A 45 14.36 3.67 19.40
N ARG A 46 14.97 3.39 18.24
CA ARG A 46 16.39 3.06 18.11
C ARG A 46 16.95 3.66 16.82
N PRO A 47 18.26 3.96 16.77
CA PRO A 47 18.92 4.27 15.51
C PRO A 47 18.74 3.11 14.52
N VAL A 48 18.37 3.41 13.27
CA VAL A 48 18.24 2.44 12.18
C VAL A 48 19.10 2.87 11.00
N THR A 49 19.63 1.87 10.29
CA THR A 49 20.43 2.08 9.09
C THR A 49 19.54 2.31 7.87
N LEU A 50 20.11 2.88 6.81
CA LEU A 50 19.39 3.05 5.54
C LEU A 50 19.01 1.71 4.92
N ASP A 51 19.87 0.70 5.04
CA ASP A 51 19.60 -0.66 4.56
C ASP A 51 18.39 -1.29 5.26
N GLU A 52 18.28 -1.13 6.58
CA GLU A 52 17.10 -1.58 7.34
C GLU A 52 15.83 -0.86 6.89
N ALA A 53 15.89 0.46 6.66
CA ALA A 53 14.76 1.25 6.19
C ALA A 53 14.32 0.83 4.78
N VAL A 54 15.28 0.58 3.87
CA VAL A 54 15.02 0.07 2.52
C VAL A 54 14.40 -1.32 2.60
N SER A 55 14.98 -2.22 3.38
CA SER A 55 14.47 -3.57 3.61
C SER A 55 13.03 -3.56 4.15
N HIS A 56 12.76 -2.69 5.13
CA HIS A 56 11.42 -2.49 5.69
C HIS A 56 10.45 -1.96 4.62
N ARG A 57 10.86 -0.96 3.82
CA ARG A 57 10.05 -0.41 2.73
C ARG A 57 9.75 -1.42 1.63
N LEU A 58 10.73 -2.24 1.23
CA LEU A 58 10.54 -3.28 0.20
C LEU A 58 9.57 -4.38 0.69
N ARG A 59 9.72 -4.82 1.95
CA ARG A 59 8.82 -5.81 2.55
C ARG A 59 7.40 -5.28 2.74
N SER A 60 7.25 -4.04 3.23
CA SER A 60 5.94 -3.39 3.42
C SER A 60 5.25 -3.05 2.09
N ALA A 61 5.98 -2.55 1.09
CA ALA A 61 5.44 -2.28 -0.24
C ALA A 61 4.96 -3.57 -0.94
N ARG A 62 5.67 -4.68 -0.74
CA ARG A 62 5.22 -6.00 -1.24
C ARG A 62 3.94 -6.46 -0.57
N ALA A 63 3.75 -6.24 0.73
CA ALA A 63 2.50 -6.54 1.42
C ALA A 63 1.31 -5.72 0.88
N ALA A 64 1.56 -4.47 0.45
CA ALA A 64 0.53 -3.65 -0.22
C ALA A 64 0.19 -4.14 -1.64
N ALA A 65 1.12 -4.80 -2.33
CA ALA A 65 0.93 -5.31 -3.70
C ALA A 65 0.54 -6.80 -3.78
N ALA A 66 0.48 -7.54 -2.67
CA ALA A 66 0.30 -9.00 -2.63
C ALA A 66 -1.13 -9.51 -2.92
N HIS A 67 -2.07 -8.67 -3.36
CA HIS A 67 -3.46 -9.09 -3.67
C HIS A 67 -3.76 -9.28 -5.16
N ALA A 68 -2.78 -9.14 -6.07
CA ALA A 68 -2.98 -9.47 -7.48
C ALA A 68 -2.67 -10.95 -7.75
N LYS A 69 -3.62 -11.83 -7.39
CA LYS A 69 -3.72 -13.18 -7.96
C LYS A 69 -3.86 -13.06 -9.49
N PRO A 70 -3.12 -13.81 -10.32
CA PRO A 70 -3.35 -13.79 -11.77
C PRO A 70 -4.61 -14.61 -12.05
N ALA A 71 -5.74 -13.94 -12.21
CA ALA A 71 -6.92 -14.52 -12.83
C ALA A 71 -7.01 -13.95 -14.25
N GLY A 72 -6.96 -14.85 -15.24
CA GLY A 72 -7.30 -14.50 -16.61
C GLY A 72 -8.71 -13.91 -16.68
N GLU A 73 -8.91 -13.07 -17.70
CA GLU A 73 -10.20 -12.55 -18.18
C GLU A 73 -11.15 -11.96 -17.11
N GLN A 74 -11.08 -10.66 -16.87
CA GLN A 74 -12.21 -9.92 -16.27
C GLN A 74 -12.48 -8.61 -17.06
N PRO A 75 -13.74 -8.28 -17.41
CA PRO A 75 -14.06 -7.16 -18.33
C PRO A 75 -13.83 -5.78 -17.69
N PRO A 76 -13.76 -4.69 -18.49
CA PRO A 76 -13.28 -3.39 -18.03
C PRO A 76 -14.26 -2.74 -17.05
N ALA A 77 -13.78 -2.44 -15.84
CA ALA A 77 -14.52 -1.64 -14.87
C ALA A 77 -14.41 -0.15 -15.22
N MET A 78 -15.59 0.45 -15.42
CA MET A 78 -15.83 1.80 -15.87
C MET A 78 -15.31 2.85 -14.89
N THR A 79 -14.72 3.91 -15.43
CA THR A 79 -14.37 5.14 -14.72
C THR A 79 -15.61 5.77 -14.10
N SER A 80 -15.69 5.87 -12.77
CA SER A 80 -16.67 6.73 -12.10
C SER A 80 -15.96 7.93 -11.48
N SER A 81 -15.92 9.03 -12.25
CA SER A 81 -15.84 10.38 -11.70
C SER A 81 -17.18 10.73 -11.07
N ALA A 82 -17.22 11.10 -9.80
CA ALA A 82 -18.22 12.04 -9.25
C ALA A 82 -17.93 12.37 -7.77
N SER A 83 -17.36 13.57 -7.57
CA SER A 83 -17.84 14.63 -6.69
C SER A 83 -18.40 14.26 -5.30
N VAL A 84 -17.58 14.54 -4.27
CA VAL A 84 -18.02 14.72 -2.88
C VAL A 84 -18.83 16.02 -2.74
N SER A 85 -20.15 15.92 -2.88
CA SER A 85 -21.09 17.00 -2.52
C SER A 85 -21.58 16.80 -1.09
N SER A 86 -21.36 17.81 -0.26
CA SER A 86 -21.73 17.95 1.14
C SER A 86 -23.22 17.66 1.42
N LEU A 87 -23.51 16.76 2.36
CA LEU A 87 -24.81 16.62 3.02
C LEU A 87 -24.61 16.77 4.54
N PRO A 88 -25.37 17.65 5.22
CA PRO A 88 -25.20 17.89 6.65
C PRO A 88 -25.59 16.65 7.47
N PRO A 89 -24.92 16.39 8.61
CA PRO A 89 -25.25 15.26 9.47
C PRO A 89 -26.65 15.43 10.05
N ARG A 90 -27.55 14.51 9.72
CA ARG A 90 -28.92 14.48 10.25
C ARG A 90 -28.87 13.97 11.71
N PRO A 91 -29.53 14.64 12.67
CA PRO A 91 -29.50 14.24 14.07
C PRO A 91 -30.22 12.88 14.29
N PRO A 92 -29.72 12.06 15.22
CA PRO A 92 -30.13 10.65 15.40
C PRO A 92 -31.61 10.45 15.81
N ALA A 93 -32.28 11.50 16.29
CA ALA A 93 -33.68 11.44 16.71
C ALA A 93 -34.67 11.14 15.57
N GLU A 94 -34.35 11.53 14.33
CA GLU A 94 -35.21 11.22 13.17
C GLU A 94 -35.03 9.79 12.64
N GLN A 95 -33.85 9.21 12.83
CA GLN A 95 -33.56 7.84 12.40
C GLN A 95 -34.32 6.82 13.26
N ALA A 96 -34.46 7.09 14.56
CA ALA A 96 -35.25 6.28 15.48
C ALA A 96 -36.75 6.32 15.13
N ARG A 97 -37.28 7.46 14.68
CA ARG A 97 -38.68 7.60 14.27
C ARG A 97 -39.01 6.78 13.01
N GLN A 98 -38.13 6.82 12.00
CA GLN A 98 -38.31 6.01 10.78
C GLN A 98 -38.15 4.50 11.02
N ALA A 99 -37.32 4.10 11.99
CA ALA A 99 -37.18 2.70 12.38
C ALA A 99 -38.47 2.15 13.02
N ILE A 100 -39.12 2.94 13.88
CA ILE A 100 -40.39 2.56 14.52
C ILE A 100 -41.53 2.49 13.48
N GLU A 101 -41.56 3.42 12.51
CA GLU A 101 -42.58 3.45 11.46
C GLU A 101 -42.45 2.27 10.46
N ARG A 102 -41.23 1.82 10.16
CA ARG A 102 -40.99 0.60 9.37
C ARG A 102 -41.46 -0.68 10.07
N ILE A 103 -41.48 -0.70 11.40
CA ILE A 103 -41.89 -1.89 12.17
C ILE A 103 -43.42 -1.98 12.27
N ASN A 104 -44.13 -0.84 12.31
CA ASN A 104 -45.59 -0.80 12.43
C ASN A 104 -46.34 -0.75 11.09
N GLY A 105 -45.68 -0.44 9.97
CA GLY A 105 -46.31 -0.26 8.65
C GLY A 105 -46.29 -1.49 7.74
N THR A 106 -46.71 -2.67 8.22
CA THR A 106 -47.00 -3.82 7.35
C THR A 106 -48.50 -4.14 7.35
N ALA A 107 -49.24 -3.43 6.50
CA ALA A 107 -50.51 -3.85 5.91
C ALA A 107 -50.63 -3.21 4.52
#